data_AF-E9JA43-F1
#
_entry.id   AF-E9JA43-F1
#
_cell.length_a   1.000
_cell.length_b   1.000
_cell.length_c   1.000
_cell.angle_alpha   90.00
_cell.angle_beta   90.00
_cell.angle_gamma   90.00
#
_symmetry.space_group_name_H-M   'P 1'
#
loop_
_entity.id
_entity.type
_entity.pdbx_description
1 polymer ?
#
loop_
_entity_poly.entity_id
_entity_poly.type
_entity_poly.pdbx_seq_one_letter_code
_entity_poly.pdbx_strand_id
1 'polypeptide(L)' 'EHCTTGRSPAQLMFKRELRTRFDSLRPTLSETVDQRQRAQIVARAGSRKTDFKPGDKVVIDDYSVRSDKRVKGEIVK' A
#
# COMPACT_ATOMS: atom_id res chain seq x y z
N GLU A 1 12.60 -29.27 -10.00
CA GLU A 1 13.69 -28.54 -9.35
C GLU A 1 14.92 -28.57 -10.25
N HIS A 2 15.50 -27.43 -10.62
CA HIS A 2 16.82 -27.41 -11.28
C HIS A 2 17.90 -27.33 -10.19
N CYS A 3 18.74 -28.37 -10.09
CA CYS A 3 19.65 -28.59 -8.96
C CYS A 3 20.62 -27.43 -8.70
N THR A 4 20.96 -26.64 -9.71
CA THR A 4 21.95 -25.55 -9.59
C THR A 4 21.34 -24.19 -9.29
N THR A 5 20.05 -23.98 -9.60
CA THR A 5 19.40 -22.66 -9.45
C THR A 5 18.26 -22.64 -8.44
N GLY A 6 17.78 -23.81 -7.97
CA GLY A 6 16.66 -23.91 -7.03
C GLY A 6 15.35 -23.31 -7.56
N ARG A 7 15.28 -23.06 -8.88
CA ARG A 7 14.10 -22.53 -9.57
C ARG A 7 13.49 -23.62 -10.45
N SER A 8 12.18 -23.57 -10.62
CA SER A 8 11.51 -24.51 -11.52
C SER A 8 11.90 -24.18 -12.98
N PRO A 9 12.06 -25.19 -13.86
CA PRO A 9 12.32 -24.97 -15.28
C PRO A 9 11.27 -24.07 -15.95
N ALA A 10 10.01 -24.19 -15.52
CA ALA A 10 8.91 -23.31 -15.88
C ALA A 10 9.19 -21.83 -15.56
N GLN A 11 9.70 -21.53 -14.37
CA GLN A 11 10.03 -20.16 -13.97
C GLN A 11 11.19 -19.58 -14.79
N LEU A 12 12.17 -20.40 -15.17
CA LEU A 12 13.28 -19.97 -16.03
C LEU A 12 12.81 -19.68 -17.46
N MET A 13 11.90 -20.50 -17.99
CA MET A 13 11.34 -20.33 -19.34
C MET A 13 10.46 -19.09 -19.47
N PHE A 14 9.55 -18.86 -18.51
CA PHE A 14 8.55 -17.79 -18.61
C PHE A 14 8.95 -16.50 -17.86
N LYS A 15 10.11 -16.50 -17.19
CA LYS A 15 10.61 -15.40 -16.33
C LYS A 15 9.61 -14.95 -15.25
N ARG A 16 8.62 -15.78 -14.93
CA ARG A 16 7.59 -15.55 -13.90
C ARG A 16 7.19 -16.88 -13.29
N GLU A 17 6.68 -16.84 -12.07
CA GLU A 17 6.11 -18.03 -11.42
C GLU A 17 4.80 -18.39 -12.13
N LEU A 18 4.72 -19.61 -12.68
CA LEU A 18 3.49 -20.11 -13.29
C LEU A 18 2.56 -20.61 -12.19
N ARG A 19 1.32 -20.12 -12.18
CA ARG A 19 0.32 -20.61 -11.24
C ARG A 19 -0.06 -22.04 -11.59
N THR A 20 0.15 -22.96 -10.65
CA THR A 20 -0.21 -24.38 -10.80
C THR A 20 -1.36 -24.75 -9.87
N ARG A 21 -1.97 -25.93 -10.06
CA ARG A 21 -3.01 -26.43 -9.14
C ARG A 21 -2.48 -26.62 -7.71
N PHE A 22 -1.18 -26.92 -7.57
CA PHE A 22 -0.53 -27.06 -6.27
C PHE A 22 -0.40 -25.74 -5.52
N ASP A 23 -0.52 -24.59 -6.21
CA ASP A 23 -0.53 -23.30 -5.54
C ASP A 23 -1.75 -23.10 -4.65
N SER A 24 -2.85 -23.82 -4.92
CA SER A 24 -4.04 -23.83 -4.07
C SER A 24 -3.82 -24.57 -2.75
N LEU A 25 -2.77 -25.40 -2.65
CA LEU A 25 -2.36 -26.02 -1.39
C LEU A 25 -1.48 -25.08 -0.54
N ARG A 26 -1.06 -23.93 -1.08
CA ARG A 26 -0.30 -22.96 -0.30
C ARG A 26 -1.21 -22.38 0.79
N PRO A 27 -0.71 -22.28 2.04
CA PRO A 27 -1.49 -21.69 3.12
C PRO A 27 -1.91 -20.27 2.75
N THR A 28 -3.09 -19.88 3.21
CA THR A 28 -3.66 -18.56 2.94
C THR A 28 -2.75 -17.48 3.51
N LEU A 29 -2.19 -16.65 2.63
CA LEU A 29 -1.33 -15.51 3.00
C LEU A 29 -2.11 -14.29 3.53
N SER A 30 -3.45 -14.38 3.54
CA SER A 30 -4.37 -13.30 3.93
C SER A 30 -4.08 -12.79 5.34
N GLU A 31 -3.88 -13.69 6.31
CA GLU A 31 -3.61 -13.34 7.70
C GLU A 31 -2.29 -12.59 7.86
N THR A 32 -1.23 -13.06 7.20
CA THR A 32 0.09 -12.40 7.20
C THR A 32 0.03 -11.03 6.54
N VAL A 33 -0.72 -10.90 5.44
CA VAL A 33 -0.90 -9.62 4.74
C VAL A 33 -1.67 -8.63 5.61
N ASP A 34 -2.78 -9.06 6.22
CA ASP A 34 -3.59 -8.24 7.12
C ASP A 34 -2.78 -7.79 8.34
N GLN A 35 -2.02 -8.69 8.97
CA GLN A 35 -1.15 -8.37 10.09
C GLN A 35 -0.09 -7.32 9.71
N ARG A 36 0.53 -7.45 8.52
CA ARG A 36 1.52 -6.48 8.02
C ARG A 36 0.89 -5.12 7.69
N GLN A 37 -0.30 -5.11 7.10
CA GLN A 37 -1.03 -3.87 6.80
C GLN A 37 -1.41 -3.15 8.09
N ARG A 38 -1.94 -3.85 9.10
CA ARG A 38 -2.23 -3.29 10.43
C ARG A 38 -0.98 -2.72 11.09
N ALA A 39 0.13 -3.46 11.06
CA ALA A 39 1.40 -2.99 11.61
C ALA A 39 1.89 -1.71 10.92
N GLN A 40 1.73 -1.61 9.59
CA GLN A 40 2.07 -0.38 8.85
C GLN A 40 1.15 0.78 9.22
N ILE A 41 -0.15 0.57 9.39
CA ILE A 41 -1.10 1.62 9.80
C ILE A 41 -0.71 2.16 11.18
N VAL A 42 -0.43 1.28 12.14
CA VAL A 42 -0.01 1.65 13.50
C VAL A 42 1.33 2.39 13.48
N ALA A 43 2.31 1.88 12.74
CA ALA A 43 3.64 2.50 12.65
C ALA A 43 3.63 3.84 11.87
N ARG A 44 2.68 4.04 10.95
CA ARG A 44 2.53 5.27 10.16
C ARG A 44 1.95 6.44 10.94
N ALA A 45 1.36 6.19 12.11
CA ALA A 45 0.97 7.26 13.02
C ALA A 45 2.24 7.99 13.52
N GLY A 46 2.75 8.93 12.70
CA GLY A 46 3.84 9.80 13.10
C GLY A 46 3.47 10.58 14.35
N SER A 47 4.45 11.16 15.03
CA SER A 47 4.26 11.94 16.27
C SER A 47 3.33 13.15 16.13
N ARG A 48 2.98 13.53 14.90
CA ARG A 48 2.14 14.69 14.59
C ARG A 48 0.67 14.33 14.78
N LYS A 49 0.12 14.67 15.94
CA LYS A 49 -1.32 14.73 16.17
C LYS A 49 -1.86 16.00 15.50
N THR A 50 -2.55 15.86 14.37
CA THR A 50 -3.29 16.95 13.72
C THR A 50 -4.77 16.78 14.05
N ASP A 51 -5.20 17.37 15.15
CA ASP A 51 -6.61 17.55 15.48
C ASP A 51 -7.08 18.86 14.84
N PHE A 52 -8.11 18.79 14.00
CA PHE A 52 -8.66 19.95 13.30
C PHE A 52 -9.98 20.38 13.94
N LYS A 53 -10.18 21.69 14.10
CA LYS A 53 -11.41 22.29 14.61
C LYS A 53 -12.12 23.13 13.54
N PRO A 54 -13.46 23.25 13.59
CA PRO A 54 -14.17 24.20 12.76
C PRO A 54 -13.62 25.62 12.98
N GLY A 55 -13.34 26.34 11.90
CA GLY A 55 -12.70 27.66 11.92
C GLY A 55 -11.16 27.64 11.71
N ASP A 56 -10.53 26.46 11.69
CA ASP A 56 -9.09 26.38 11.43
C ASP A 56 -8.78 26.67 9.96
N LYS A 57 -7.77 27.51 9.73
CA LYS A 57 -7.22 27.78 8.39
C LYS A 57 -6.31 26.64 7.96
N VAL A 58 -6.72 25.94 6.92
CA VAL A 58 -5.98 24.82 6.34
C VAL A 58 -5.51 25.14 4.93
N VAL A 59 -4.50 24.41 4.48
CA VAL A 59 -4.06 24.44 3.09
C VAL A 59 -4.51 23.14 2.46
N ILE A 60 -5.20 23.26 1.33
CA ILE A 60 -5.80 22.17 0.57
C ILE A 60 -4.97 22.01 -0.70
N ASP A 61 -4.59 20.79 -1.02
CA ASP A 61 -3.92 20.51 -2.29
C ASP A 61 -4.97 20.48 -3.41
N ASP A 62 -4.86 21.40 -4.39
CA ASP A 62 -5.75 21.47 -5.55
C ASP A 62 -5.12 20.69 -6.71
N TYR A 63 -5.79 19.61 -7.12
CA TYR A 63 -5.32 18.72 -8.19
C TYR A 63 -5.86 19.11 -9.58
N SER A 64 -6.52 20.26 -9.71
CA SER A 64 -6.99 20.75 -11.00
C SER A 64 -5.82 21.24 -11.87
N VAL A 65 -5.96 21.12 -13.19
CA VAL A 65 -4.88 21.38 -14.16
C VAL A 65 -4.54 22.87 -14.30
N ARG A 66 -5.39 23.77 -13.81
CA ARG A 66 -5.31 25.22 -14.04
C ARG A 66 -5.12 26.04 -12.76
N SER A 67 -5.01 25.40 -11.60
CA SER A 67 -4.91 26.07 -10.31
C SER A 67 -3.54 25.86 -9.70
N ASP A 68 -3.22 26.71 -8.72
CA ASP A 68 -2.06 26.51 -7.88
C ASP A 68 -2.24 25.23 -7.07
N LYS A 69 -1.17 24.43 -6.96
CA LYS A 69 -1.19 23.13 -6.28
C LYS A 69 -1.69 23.19 -4.83
N ARG A 70 -1.72 24.38 -4.20
CA ARG A 70 -2.06 24.58 -2.79
C ARG A 70 -2.92 25.84 -2.60
N VAL A 71 -4.14 25.65 -2.12
CA VAL A 71 -5.13 26.71 -1.88
C VAL A 71 -5.46 26.81 -0.39
N LYS A 72 -5.66 28.01 0.14
CA LYS A 72 -6.06 28.21 1.55
C LYS A 72 -7.58 28.06 1.70
N GLY A 73 -8.02 27.34 2.72
CA GLY A 73 -9.43 27.14 3.07
C GLY A 73 -9.66 27.16 4.57
N GLU A 74 -10.93 27.12 4.96
CA GLU A 74 -11.36 27.08 6.36
C GLU A 74 -12.27 25.87 6.56
N ILE A 75 -12.12 25.20 7.71
CA ILE A 75 -12.94 24.04 8.03
C ILE A 75 -14.32 24.52 8.51
N VAL A 76 -15.36 24.22 7.74
CA VAL A 76 -16.76 24.49 8.09
C VAL A 76 -17.38 23.21 8.67
N LYS A 77 -18.24 23.37 9.69
CA LYS A 77 -18.95 22.28 10.37
C LYS A 77 -20.15 21.78 9.57
#